data_AF-A0A7Y3HN19-F1
#
_entry.id   AF-A0A7Y3HN19-F1
#
_cell.length_a   1.000
_cell.length_b   1.000
_cell.length_c   1.000
_cell.angle_alpha   90.00
_cell.angle_beta   90.00
_cell.angle_gamma   90.00
#
_symmetry.space_group_name_H-M   'P 1'
#
loop_
_entity.id
_entity.type
_entity.pdbx_description
1 polymer ?
#
loop_
_entity_poly.entity_id
_entity_poly.type
_entity_poly.pdbx_seq_one_letter_code
_entity_poly.pdbx_strand_id
1 'polypeptide(L)'
;MNEANSIIQNKQVLNLMNERFHQNKKSLAVLLDPDKVSEVHLEKTISTAIEAKVDYLFVGGSLITNGNMHECIKAVKENCNIPVVIFPGHSMQIDAQADAILFLSLISGRNPDLLIG
;
A
#
# COMPACT_ATOMS: atom_id res chain seq x y z
N MET A 1 -16.29 24.81 11.17
CA MET A 1 -15.29 24.12 12.01
C MET A 1 -15.33 22.59 11.91
N ASN A 2 -16.15 21.98 11.01
CA ASN A 2 -16.43 20.53 11.03
C ASN A 2 -15.80 19.69 9.91
N GLU A 3 -15.34 20.27 8.80
CA GLU A 3 -14.71 19.48 7.72
C GLU A 3 -13.28 19.05 8.05
N ALA A 4 -12.48 19.93 8.64
CA ALA A 4 -11.10 19.62 9.02
C ALA A 4 -11.01 18.46 10.03
N ASN A 5 -11.95 18.38 10.98
CA ASN A 5 -12.00 17.28 11.96
C ASN A 5 -12.47 15.96 11.35
N SER A 6 -13.35 15.99 10.35
CA SER A 6 -13.74 14.80 9.57
C SER A 6 -12.58 14.29 8.70
N ILE A 7 -11.79 15.19 8.09
CA ILE A 7 -10.59 14.85 7.32
C ILE A 7 -9.51 14.23 8.21
N ILE A 8 -9.35 14.69 9.46
CA ILE A 8 -8.38 14.13 10.42
C ILE A 8 -8.77 12.68 10.83
N GLN A 9 -10.07 12.35 10.90
CA GLN A 9 -10.55 10.99 11.17
C GLN A 9 -10.35 10.02 9.99
N ASN A 10 -10.29 10.51 8.75
CA ASN A 10 -10.13 9.67 7.55
C ASN A 10 -8.69 9.26 7.22
N LYS A 11 -7.69 9.67 8.02
CA LYS A 11 -6.28 9.32 7.81
C LYS A 11 -5.86 8.03 8.51
N GLN A 12 -6.65 6.96 8.34
CA GLN A 12 -6.53 5.73 9.15
C GLN A 12 -5.12 5.10 9.10
N VAL A 13 -4.53 4.94 7.90
CA VAL A 13 -3.20 4.32 7.75
C VAL A 13 -2.08 5.21 8.32
N LEU A 14 -2.12 6.53 8.07
CA LEU A 14 -1.10 7.46 8.57
C LEU A 14 -1.14 7.54 10.11
N ASN A 15 -2.34 7.63 10.70
CA ASN A 15 -2.51 7.66 12.14
C ASN A 15 -1.98 6.36 12.78
N LEU A 16 -2.32 5.21 12.20
CA LEU A 16 -1.82 3.91 12.64
C LEU A 16 -0.28 3.83 12.62
N MET A 17 0.35 4.28 11.53
CA MET A 17 1.81 4.31 11.41
C MET A 17 2.45 5.23 12.46
N ASN A 18 1.89 6.43 12.67
CA ASN A 18 2.38 7.38 13.66
C ASN A 18 2.23 6.85 15.09
N GLU A 19 1.09 6.25 15.44
CA GLU A 19 0.88 5.64 16.75
C GLU A 19 1.90 4.55 17.04
N ARG A 20 2.14 3.65 16.07
CA ARG A 20 3.15 2.59 16.18
C ARG A 20 4.56 3.16 16.34
N PHE A 21 4.89 4.19 15.57
CA PHE A 21 6.17 4.89 15.69
C PHE A 21 6.36 5.47 17.10
N HIS A 22 5.38 6.22 17.61
CA HIS A 22 5.44 6.82 18.94
C HIS A 22 5.47 5.77 20.08
N GLN A 23 4.90 4.59 19.86
CA GLN A 23 4.94 3.46 20.79
C GLN A 23 6.21 2.59 20.66
N ASN A 24 7.15 2.93 19.78
CA ASN A 24 8.31 2.10 19.43
C ASN A 24 7.95 0.69 18.94
N LYS A 25 6.73 0.52 18.40
CA LYS A 25 6.24 -0.75 17.88
C LYS A 25 6.74 -0.94 16.46
N LYS A 26 7.53 -2.00 16.24
CA LYS A 26 7.98 -2.38 14.89
C LYS A 26 6.78 -2.80 14.04
N SER A 27 6.89 -2.53 12.75
CA SER A 27 5.89 -2.97 11.78
C SER A 27 6.55 -3.72 10.63
N LEU A 28 5.82 -4.68 10.07
CA LEU A 28 6.20 -5.46 8.90
C LEU A 28 5.22 -5.18 7.76
N ALA A 29 5.76 -4.84 6.60
CA ALA A 29 5.01 -4.73 5.36
C ALA A 29 5.48 -5.80 4.37
N VAL A 30 4.55 -6.43 3.65
CA VAL A 30 4.85 -7.34 2.54
C VAL A 30 4.50 -6.65 1.23
N LEU A 31 5.45 -6.60 0.29
CA LEU A 31 5.23 -6.03 -1.04
C LEU A 31 4.77 -7.11 -2.02
N LEU A 32 3.58 -6.91 -2.57
CA LEU A 32 2.97 -7.71 -3.63
C LEU A 32 3.23 -7.02 -4.97
N ASP A 33 3.97 -7.71 -5.83
CA ASP A 33 4.22 -7.29 -7.21
C ASP A 33 3.12 -7.88 -8.12
N PRO A 34 2.13 -7.08 -8.58
CA PRO A 34 0.95 -7.59 -9.27
C PRO A 34 1.28 -8.33 -10.57
N ASP A 35 2.43 -8.08 -11.20
CA ASP A 35 2.82 -8.78 -12.42
C ASP A 35 3.46 -10.15 -12.17
N LYS A 36 3.77 -10.49 -10.91
CA LYS A 36 4.45 -11.74 -10.54
C LYS A 36 3.59 -12.73 -9.77
N VAL A 37 2.33 -12.38 -9.47
CA VAL A 37 1.42 -13.25 -8.71
C VAL A 37 0.33 -13.82 -9.60
N SER A 38 0.26 -15.15 -9.69
CA SER A 38 -0.97 -15.82 -10.10
C SER A 38 -1.99 -15.79 -8.94
N GLU A 39 -3.27 -15.94 -9.24
CA GLU A 39 -4.36 -15.92 -8.26
C GLU A 39 -4.12 -16.91 -7.10
N VAL A 40 -3.75 -18.16 -7.39
CA VAL A 40 -3.44 -19.19 -6.39
C VAL A 40 -2.25 -18.78 -5.51
N HIS A 41 -1.23 -18.14 -6.08
CA HIS A 41 -0.07 -17.69 -5.31
C HIS A 41 -0.43 -16.51 -4.41
N LEU A 42 -1.27 -15.59 -4.91
CA LEU A 42 -1.75 -14.43 -4.18
C LEU A 42 -2.54 -14.84 -2.94
N GLU A 43 -3.50 -15.76 -3.07
CA GLU A 43 -4.27 -16.28 -1.93
C GLU A 43 -3.36 -16.89 -0.86
N LYS A 44 -2.39 -17.71 -1.28
CA LYS A 44 -1.42 -18.31 -0.36
C LYS A 44 -0.58 -17.24 0.34
N THR A 45 -0.12 -16.21 -0.38
CA THR A 45 0.61 -15.09 0.20
C THR A 45 -0.24 -14.31 1.19
N ILE A 46 -1.52 -14.05 0.89
CA ILE A 46 -2.46 -13.38 1.80
C ILE A 46 -2.65 -14.21 3.07
N SER A 47 -2.92 -15.51 2.95
CA SER A 47 -3.05 -16.40 4.10
C SER A 47 -1.79 -16.40 4.98
N THR A 48 -0.62 -16.44 4.36
CA THR A 48 0.67 -16.40 5.08
C THR A 48 0.85 -15.05 5.79
N ALA A 49 0.46 -13.94 5.16
CA ALA A 49 0.54 -12.61 5.76
C ALA A 49 -0.39 -12.46 6.97
N ILE A 50 -1.61 -13.02 6.91
CA ILE A 50 -2.55 -13.05 8.04
C ILE A 50 -1.94 -13.85 9.21
N GLU A 51 -1.45 -15.06 8.95
CA GLU A 51 -0.86 -15.92 9.98
C GLU A 51 0.36 -15.27 10.64
N ALA A 52 1.21 -14.63 9.84
CA ALA A 52 2.38 -13.90 10.30
C ALA A 52 2.06 -12.56 10.98
N LYS A 53 0.78 -12.14 11.01
CA LYS A 53 0.32 -10.85 11.56
C LYS A 53 1.04 -9.66 10.93
N VAL A 54 1.18 -9.70 9.60
CA VAL A 54 1.70 -8.58 8.81
C VAL A 54 0.83 -7.35 9.02
N ASP A 55 1.46 -6.19 9.09
CA ASP A 55 0.78 -4.94 9.45
C ASP A 55 0.25 -4.19 8.25
N TYR A 56 0.90 -4.33 7.09
CA TYR A 56 0.54 -3.67 5.85
C TYR A 56 0.82 -4.59 4.65
N LEU A 57 -0.06 -4.56 3.66
CA LEU A 57 0.21 -5.13 2.35
C LEU A 57 0.49 -3.99 1.39
N PHE A 58 1.69 -3.95 0.85
CA PHE A 58 2.03 -3.01 -0.20
C PHE A 58 1.71 -3.65 -1.55
N VAL A 59 1.12 -2.89 -2.46
CA VAL A 59 0.87 -3.36 -3.85
C VAL A 59 1.58 -2.41 -4.79
N GLY A 60 2.50 -2.94 -5.60
CA GLY A 60 3.37 -2.10 -6.40
C GLY A 60 4.53 -2.84 -7.05
N GLY A 61 5.26 -2.17 -7.94
CA GLY A 61 6.37 -2.76 -8.69
C GLY A 61 6.93 -1.82 -9.75
N SER A 62 8.00 -2.24 -10.42
CA SER A 62 8.78 -1.37 -11.31
C SER A 62 8.08 -1.05 -12.64
N LEU A 63 7.33 -1.99 -13.21
CA LEU A 63 6.74 -1.89 -14.54
C LEU A 63 5.32 -2.48 -14.54
N ILE A 64 4.44 -1.90 -13.72
CA ILE A 64 3.06 -2.40 -13.61
C ILE A 64 2.33 -2.20 -14.94
N THR A 65 1.86 -3.29 -15.53
CA THR A 65 0.90 -3.25 -16.63
C THR A 65 -0.51 -3.01 -16.05
N ASN A 66 -1.24 -2.00 -16.57
CA ASN A 66 -2.44 -1.41 -15.95
C ASN A 66 -3.59 -2.39 -15.58
N GLY A 67 -3.54 -3.67 -15.96
CA GLY A 67 -4.59 -4.65 -15.66
C GLY A 67 -4.48 -5.34 -14.29
N ASN A 68 -3.27 -5.64 -13.82
CA ASN A 68 -3.10 -6.60 -12.71
C ASN A 68 -3.24 -5.97 -11.31
N MET A 69 -3.07 -4.66 -11.20
CA MET A 69 -3.08 -3.97 -9.90
C MET A 69 -4.46 -3.91 -9.26
N HIS A 70 -5.49 -3.57 -10.04
CA HIS A 70 -6.87 -3.50 -9.58
C HIS A 70 -7.35 -4.86 -9.03
N GLU A 71 -7.10 -5.92 -9.78
CA GLU A 71 -7.46 -7.28 -9.41
C GLU A 71 -6.70 -7.75 -8.17
N CYS A 72 -5.40 -7.44 -8.07
CA CYS A 72 -4.60 -7.76 -6.89
C CYS A 72 -5.14 -7.06 -5.63
N ILE A 73 -5.41 -5.75 -5.70
CA ILE A 73 -5.97 -4.98 -4.58
C ILE A 73 -7.33 -5.54 -4.20
N LYS A 74 -8.21 -5.76 -5.18
CA LYS A 74 -9.54 -6.33 -4.96
C LYS A 74 -9.45 -7.68 -4.24
N ALA A 75 -8.63 -8.61 -4.74
CA ALA A 75 -8.45 -9.92 -4.12
C ALA A 75 -7.94 -9.82 -2.68
N VAL A 76 -7.01 -8.90 -2.39
CA VAL A 76 -6.55 -8.66 -1.02
C VAL A 76 -7.69 -8.16 -0.12
N LYS A 77 -8.48 -7.18 -0.58
CA LYS A 77 -9.60 -6.59 0.18
C LYS A 77 -10.75 -7.59 0.41
N GLU A 78 -10.95 -8.53 -0.50
CA GLU A 78 -11.95 -9.60 -0.35
C GLU A 78 -11.52 -10.69 0.63
N ASN A 79 -10.21 -10.90 0.79
CA ASN A 79 -9.68 -12.02 1.59
C ASN A 79 -9.13 -11.62 2.97
N CYS A 80 -8.82 -10.34 3.22
CA CYS A 80 -8.35 -9.90 4.53
C CYS A 80 -8.58 -8.40 4.83
N ASN A 81 -8.40 -8.04 6.10
CA ASN A 81 -8.54 -6.66 6.60
C ASN A 81 -7.19 -5.96 6.80
N ILE A 82 -6.07 -6.54 6.32
CA ILE A 82 -4.76 -5.90 6.44
C ILE A 82 -4.78 -4.66 5.52
N PRO A 83 -4.37 -3.46 6.02
CA PRO A 83 -4.37 -2.25 5.20
C PRO A 83 -3.52 -2.41 3.94
N VAL A 84 -4.12 -2.07 2.79
CA VAL A 84 -3.50 -2.12 1.48
C VAL A 84 -2.99 -0.74 1.11
N VAL A 85 -1.68 -0.63 0.88
CA VAL A 85 -1.04 0.63 0.54
C VAL A 85 -0.39 0.52 -0.83
N ILE A 86 -0.70 1.44 -1.72
CA ILE A 86 -0.06 1.49 -3.03
C ILE A 86 1.40 1.92 -2.85
N PHE A 87 2.32 1.13 -3.42
CA PHE A 87 3.73 1.47 -3.58
C PHE A 87 3.99 1.82 -5.05
N PRO A 88 3.88 3.11 -5.44
CA PRO A 88 3.86 3.47 -6.85
C PRO A 88 5.25 3.37 -7.48
N GLY A 89 5.35 2.67 -8.60
CA GLY A 89 6.48 2.70 -9.53
C GLY A 89 6.34 3.74 -10.64
N HIS A 90 5.13 4.25 -10.90
CA HIS A 90 4.85 5.37 -11.81
C HIS A 90 3.56 6.11 -11.38
N SER A 91 3.45 7.38 -11.75
CA SER A 91 2.30 8.28 -11.46
C SER A 91 0.90 7.79 -11.85
N MET A 92 0.76 6.79 -12.73
CA MET A 92 -0.56 6.27 -13.16
C MET A 92 -1.11 5.13 -12.29
N GLN A 93 -0.38 4.68 -11.28
CA GLN A 93 -0.76 3.54 -10.45
C GLN A 93 -1.65 4.00 -9.27
N ILE A 94 -2.92 4.29 -9.53
CA ILE A 94 -3.89 4.72 -8.51
C ILE A 94 -5.11 3.80 -8.57
N ASP A 95 -5.56 3.31 -7.42
CA ASP A 95 -6.80 2.54 -7.26
C ASP A 95 -7.55 3.03 -6.01
N ALA A 96 -8.85 3.29 -6.15
CA ALA A 96 -9.69 3.83 -5.08
C ALA A 96 -10.00 2.82 -3.97
N GLN A 97 -9.77 1.52 -4.18
CA GLN A 97 -9.98 0.48 -3.17
C GLN A 97 -8.81 0.35 -2.20
N ALA A 98 -7.65 0.91 -2.53
CA ALA A 98 -6.51 0.94 -1.61
C ALA A 98 -6.78 1.89 -0.45
N ASP A 99 -6.24 1.55 0.73
CA ASP A 99 -6.43 2.35 1.94
C ASP A 99 -5.50 3.58 1.98
N ALA A 100 -4.38 3.53 1.26
CA ALA A 100 -3.46 4.65 1.10
C ALA A 100 -2.55 4.49 -0.13
N ILE A 101 -1.83 5.56 -0.46
CA ILE A 101 -0.72 5.55 -1.43
C ILE A 101 0.52 6.18 -0.79
N LEU A 102 1.69 5.60 -1.04
CA LEU A 102 2.96 6.19 -0.66
C LEU A 102 3.34 7.26 -1.67
N PHE A 103 3.30 8.52 -1.24
CA PHE A 103 3.76 9.65 -2.05
C PHE A 103 5.29 9.77 -1.93
N LEU A 104 6.00 9.09 -2.84
CA LEU A 104 7.45 8.96 -2.79
C LEU A 104 8.14 10.18 -3.43
N SER A 105 9.17 10.70 -2.76
CA SER A 105 10.15 11.63 -3.34
C SER A 105 11.52 10.94 -3.35
N LEU A 106 12.07 10.74 -4.55
CA LEU A 106 13.35 10.05 -4.76
C LEU A 106 14.51 11.05 -4.63
N ILE A 107 14.72 11.57 -3.43
CA ILE A 107 15.77 12.56 -3.10
C ILE A 107 17.20 12.10 -3.38
N SER A 108 17.43 10.78 -3.53
CA SER A 108 18.73 10.20 -3.86
C SER A 108 19.00 10.12 -5.37
N GLY A 109 17.98 10.36 -6.21
CA GLY A 109 18.09 10.33 -7.66
C GLY A 109 18.63 11.62 -8.25
N ARG A 110 19.00 11.58 -9.53
CA ARG A 110 19.27 12.79 -10.35
C ARG A 110 18.18 13.04 -11.39
N ASN A 111 17.09 12.25 -11.35
CA ASN A 111 15.96 12.43 -12.24
C ASN A 111 15.02 13.48 -11.63
N PRO A 112 14.93 14.71 -12.21
CA PRO A 112 14.07 15.76 -11.68
C PRO A 112 12.59 15.35 -11.59
N ASP A 113 12.13 14.49 -12.51
CA ASP A 113 10.74 14.01 -12.54
C ASP A 113 10.35 13.15 -11.32
N LEU A 114 11.34 12.65 -10.58
CA LEU A 114 11.15 11.82 -9.37
C LEU A 114 11.61 12.54 -8.10
N LEU A 115 12.17 13.75 -8.19
CA LEU A 115 12.74 14.49 -7.07
C LEU A 115 11.70 15.36 -6.37
N ILE A 116 10.94 16.14 -7.14
CA ILE A 116 9.91 17.05 -6.64
C ILE A 116 8.79 17.08 -7.69
N GLY A 117 7.62 16.55 -7.35
CA GLY A 117 6.40 16.58 -8.15
C GLY A 117 5.24 17.08 -7.30
#